data_AF-A0A7C2Y824-F1
#
_entry.id   AF-A0A7C2Y824-F1
#
_cell.length_a   1.000
_cell.length_b   1.000
_cell.length_c   1.000
_cell.angle_alpha   90.00
_cell.angle_beta   90.00
_cell.angle_gamma   90.00
#
_symmetry.space_group_name_H-M   'P 1'
#
loop_
_entity.id
_entity.type
_entity.pdbx_description
1 polymer ?
#
loop_
_entity_poly.entity_id
_entity_poly.type
_entity_poly.pdbx_seq_one_letter_code
_entity_poly.pdbx_strand_id
1 'polypeptide(L)'
;MNYSMLGHDAKYSVSSRALRKWSQERLQLNILDDGSVSARFRYEGTTCSNLGKRLEYDYHLKLGAAGEGYKIVAMSCAPAPGDTGHAYMCEYLSNAKLLEQAIENEKPLLGRPLNEVLAWKRQFNPSGCYCDSSSREHKWGLALEVIHYALAQNEEQTNDRESANGKILEYQS
;
A
#
# COMPACT_ATOMS: atom_id res chain seq x y z
N MET A 1 -0.34 -15.45 -23.14
CA MET A 1 0.50 -14.25 -22.95
C MET A 1 0.02 -13.60 -21.66
N ASN A 2 0.76 -13.76 -20.56
CA ASN A 2 0.50 -12.99 -19.34
C ASN A 2 1.02 -11.57 -19.57
N TYR A 3 0.12 -10.68 -20.02
CA TYR A 3 0.43 -9.26 -20.05
C TYR A 3 0.42 -8.77 -18.60
N SER A 4 1.60 -8.39 -18.11
CA SER A 4 1.66 -7.57 -16.90
C SER A 4 0.85 -6.29 -17.15
N MET A 5 -0.10 -6.02 -16.27
CA MET A 5 -0.77 -4.72 -16.23
C MET A 5 -0.06 -3.75 -15.30
N LEU A 6 0.94 -4.20 -14.53
CA LEU A 6 1.77 -3.36 -13.68
C LEU A 6 3.03 -2.88 -14.42
N GLY A 7 3.46 -1.66 -14.09
CA GLY A 7 4.73 -1.12 -14.57
C GLY A 7 5.91 -1.76 -13.85
N HIS A 8 6.60 -2.70 -14.48
CA HIS A 8 7.78 -3.36 -13.87
C HIS A 8 9.01 -2.45 -13.78
N ASP A 9 9.17 -1.50 -14.72
CA ASP A 9 10.18 -0.44 -14.67
C ASP A 9 9.71 0.82 -13.91
N ALA A 10 8.83 0.63 -12.92
CA ALA A 10 8.24 1.71 -12.14
C ALA A 10 9.28 2.56 -11.41
N LYS A 11 9.11 3.89 -11.49
CA LYS A 11 9.85 4.85 -10.66
C LYS A 11 9.03 5.20 -9.43
N TYR A 12 9.39 4.60 -8.31
CA TYR A 12 8.76 4.87 -7.02
C TYR A 12 9.36 6.10 -6.34
N SER A 13 8.57 6.73 -5.46
CA SER A 13 9.09 7.78 -4.56
C SER A 13 9.97 7.21 -3.44
N VAL A 14 9.83 5.92 -3.16
CA VAL A 14 10.55 5.16 -2.15
C VAL A 14 11.68 4.33 -2.79
N SER A 15 12.82 4.19 -2.11
CA SER A 15 13.91 3.34 -2.61
C SER A 15 13.48 1.86 -2.71
N SER A 16 13.99 1.15 -3.71
CA SER A 16 13.74 -0.29 -3.90
C SER A 16 14.08 -1.15 -2.68
N ARG A 17 15.12 -0.75 -1.92
CA ARG A 17 15.49 -1.39 -0.65
C ARG A 17 14.39 -1.26 0.40
N ALA A 18 13.82 -0.07 0.56
CA ALA A 18 12.75 0.16 1.53
C ALA A 18 11.45 -0.52 1.09
N LEU A 19 11.11 -0.46 -0.21
CA LEU A 19 9.95 -1.17 -0.76
C LEU A 19 10.03 -2.68 -0.50
N ARG A 20 11.17 -3.31 -0.81
CA ARG A 20 11.41 -4.73 -0.55
C ARG A 20 11.30 -5.08 0.93
N LYS A 21 11.91 -4.28 1.80
CA LYS A 21 11.83 -4.51 3.25
C LYS A 21 10.38 -4.42 3.74
N TRP A 22 9.67 -3.37 3.35
CA TRP A 22 8.31 -3.13 3.82
C TRP A 22 7.29 -4.09 3.22
N SER A 23 7.47 -4.56 1.99
CA SER A 23 6.61 -5.60 1.42
C SER A 23 6.76 -6.94 2.15
N GLN A 24 7.92 -7.22 2.74
CA GLN A 24 8.17 -8.43 3.51
C GLN A 24 7.71 -8.32 4.98
N GLU A 25 7.93 -7.16 5.60
CA GLU A 25 7.73 -7.00 7.05
C GLU A 25 6.35 -6.42 7.41
N ARG A 26 5.76 -5.59 6.55
CA ARG A 26 4.60 -4.74 6.89
C ARG A 26 3.38 -4.97 6.02
N LEU A 27 3.52 -5.71 4.93
CA LEU A 27 2.44 -6.00 4.01
C LEU A 27 1.96 -7.44 4.22
N GLN A 28 0.65 -7.60 4.29
CA GLN A 28 -0.01 -8.88 4.01
C GLN A 28 -0.84 -8.74 2.74
N LEU A 29 -0.68 -9.70 1.86
CA LEU A 29 -1.32 -9.72 0.55
C LEU A 29 -1.93 -11.10 0.36
N ASN A 30 -3.22 -11.14 0.03
CA ASN A 30 -3.96 -12.35 -0.29
C ASN A 30 -4.60 -12.21 -1.67
N ILE A 31 -4.17 -13.06 -2.60
CA ILE A 31 -4.79 -13.19 -3.94
C ILE A 31 -5.93 -14.20 -3.79
N LEU A 32 -7.14 -13.80 -4.15
CA LEU A 32 -8.34 -14.63 -4.04
C LEU A 32 -8.54 -15.47 -5.30
N ASP A 33 -9.44 -16.45 -5.23
CA ASP A 33 -9.73 -17.40 -6.32
C ASP A 33 -10.24 -16.70 -7.60
N ASP A 34 -10.90 -15.54 -7.45
CA ASP A 34 -11.38 -14.71 -8.56
C ASP A 34 -10.30 -13.77 -9.14
N GLY A 35 -9.07 -13.87 -8.63
CA GLY A 35 -7.93 -13.03 -9.01
C GLY A 35 -7.92 -11.65 -8.34
N SER A 36 -8.94 -11.29 -7.57
CA SER A 36 -8.94 -10.06 -6.78
C SER A 36 -7.93 -10.14 -5.64
N VAL A 37 -7.54 -8.98 -5.09
CA VAL A 37 -6.50 -8.91 -4.06
C VAL A 37 -7.03 -8.19 -2.83
N SER A 38 -6.83 -8.80 -1.67
CA SER A 38 -6.96 -8.16 -0.37
C SER A 38 -5.57 -7.84 0.19
N ALA A 39 -5.31 -6.58 0.48
CA ALA A 39 -4.04 -6.12 1.02
C ALA A 39 -4.21 -5.38 2.34
N ARG A 40 -3.29 -5.59 3.28
CA ARG A 40 -3.14 -4.76 4.47
C ARG A 40 -1.69 -4.38 4.66
N PHE A 41 -1.41 -3.09 4.55
CA PHE A 41 -0.11 -2.50 4.83
C PHE A 41 -0.14 -1.81 6.20
N ARG A 42 0.83 -2.12 7.07
CA ARG A 42 1.00 -1.47 8.36
C ARG A 42 2.01 -0.33 8.27
N TYR A 43 1.55 0.89 8.53
CA TYR A 43 2.43 2.02 8.78
C TYR A 43 2.87 2.00 10.25
N GLU A 44 4.15 2.27 10.49
CA GLU A 44 4.73 2.40 11.83
C GLU A 44 5.50 3.72 11.91
N GLY A 45 5.22 4.50 12.95
CA GLY A 45 5.87 5.77 13.21
C GLY A 45 5.77 6.19 14.68
N THR A 46 5.91 7.49 14.94
CA THR A 46 5.76 8.08 16.28
C THR A 46 4.95 9.36 16.22
N THR A 47 4.30 9.73 17.34
CA THR A 47 3.62 11.02 17.48
C THR A 47 4.61 12.20 17.59
N CYS A 48 4.17 13.41 17.24
CA CYS A 48 5.05 14.58 17.07
C CYS A 48 5.38 15.38 18.34
N SER A 49 4.63 15.23 19.45
CA SER A 49 4.59 16.27 20.50
C SER A 49 4.97 15.88 21.93
N ASN A 50 5.08 14.60 22.32
CA ASN A 50 5.56 14.24 23.67
C ASN A 50 6.15 12.81 23.70
N LEU A 51 7.49 12.71 23.68
CA LEU A 51 8.26 11.46 23.80
C LEU A 51 7.84 10.36 22.80
N GLY A 52 7.45 10.74 21.58
CA GLY A 52 7.24 9.84 20.44
C GLY A 52 6.51 8.54 20.80
N LYS A 53 5.21 8.63 21.09
CA LYS A 53 4.43 7.41 21.29
C LYS A 53 4.43 6.62 19.99
N ARG A 54 4.70 5.32 20.07
CA ARG A 54 4.54 4.39 18.94
C ARG A 54 3.16 4.59 18.35
N LEU A 55 3.12 4.76 17.04
CA LEU A 55 1.93 5.04 16.28
C LEU A 55 1.83 4.07 15.11
N GLU A 56 0.75 3.31 15.06
CA GLU A 56 0.53 2.31 14.04
C GLU A 56 -0.84 2.46 13.41
N TYR A 57 -0.87 2.37 12.08
CA TYR A 57 -2.09 2.44 11.28
C TYR A 57 -2.08 1.34 10.24
N ASP A 58 -3.23 0.72 10.05
CA ASP A 58 -3.45 -0.28 9.02
C ASP A 58 -4.19 0.34 7.83
N TYR A 59 -3.52 0.28 6.68
CA TYR A 59 -4.07 0.61 5.37
C TYR A 59 -4.61 -0.66 4.73
N HIS A 60 -5.93 -0.77 4.63
CA HIS A 60 -6.60 -1.89 3.99
C HIS A 60 -7.03 -1.52 2.59
N LEU A 61 -6.77 -2.40 1.63
CA LEU A 61 -7.20 -2.23 0.24
C LEU A 61 -7.84 -3.52 -0.28
N LYS A 62 -8.87 -3.34 -1.11
CA LYS A 62 -9.34 -4.36 -2.04
C LYS A 62 -9.08 -3.89 -3.45
N LEU A 63 -8.47 -4.76 -4.25
CA LEU A 63 -8.16 -4.52 -5.65
C LEU A 63 -8.89 -5.55 -6.52
N GLY A 64 -9.34 -5.13 -7.70
CA GLY A 64 -9.83 -6.03 -8.73
C GLY A 64 -8.74 -6.94 -9.29
N ALA A 65 -9.12 -7.82 -10.22
CA ALA A 65 -8.19 -8.76 -10.82
C ALA A 65 -7.10 -8.08 -11.67
N ALA A 66 -5.99 -8.79 -11.88
CA ALA A 66 -4.85 -8.31 -12.68
C ALA A 66 -5.26 -7.85 -14.09
N GLY A 67 -6.20 -8.56 -14.74
CA GLY A 67 -6.73 -8.22 -16.06
C GLY A 67 -7.45 -6.86 -16.14
N GLU A 68 -7.83 -6.29 -14.99
CA GLU A 68 -8.43 -4.95 -14.89
C GLU A 68 -7.41 -3.89 -14.38
N GLY A 69 -6.12 -4.24 -14.33
CA GLY A 69 -5.06 -3.36 -13.85
C GLY A 69 -5.09 -3.14 -12.33
N TYR A 70 -5.58 -4.12 -11.56
CA TYR A 70 -5.75 -4.03 -10.11
C TYR A 70 -6.51 -2.77 -9.69
N LYS A 71 -7.68 -2.53 -10.30
CA LYS A 71 -8.53 -1.39 -9.96
C LYS A 71 -8.79 -1.33 -8.45
N ILE A 72 -8.58 -0.19 -7.82
CA ILE A 72 -8.83 -0.01 -6.39
C ILE A 72 -10.34 0.05 -6.16
N VAL A 73 -10.93 -0.98 -5.56
CA VAL A 73 -12.38 -1.09 -5.35
C VAL A 73 -12.82 -0.70 -3.94
N ALA A 74 -11.94 -0.83 -2.96
CA ALA A 74 -12.18 -0.36 -1.60
C ALA A 74 -10.87 0.00 -0.90
N MET A 75 -10.95 0.94 0.04
CA MET A 75 -9.82 1.32 0.88
C MET A 75 -10.31 1.82 2.24
N SER A 76 -9.54 1.56 3.29
CA SER A 76 -9.72 2.17 4.60
C SER A 76 -8.39 2.32 5.32
N CYS A 77 -8.34 3.27 6.25
CA CYS A 77 -7.20 3.54 7.11
C CYS A 77 -7.73 3.74 8.53
N ALA A 78 -7.16 3.00 9.48
CA ALA A 78 -7.54 3.09 10.89
C ALA A 78 -6.32 2.79 11.76
N PRO A 79 -6.30 3.23 13.04
CA PRO A 79 -5.29 2.78 13.97
C PRO A 79 -5.20 1.25 13.98
N ALA A 80 -3.99 0.71 14.01
CA ALA A 80 -3.80 -0.73 14.06
C ALA A 80 -4.40 -1.30 15.37
N PRO A 81 -4.85 -2.56 15.40
CA PRO A 81 -5.36 -3.17 16.62
C PRO A 81 -4.34 -3.07 17.77
N GLY A 82 -4.76 -2.48 18.89
CA GLY A 82 -3.90 -2.26 20.06
C GLY A 82 -3.04 -0.99 20.01
N ASP A 83 -3.08 -0.21 18.93
CA ASP A 83 -2.45 1.11 18.92
C ASP A 83 -3.16 2.02 19.92
N THR A 84 -2.38 2.63 20.81
CA THR A 84 -2.85 3.69 21.71
C THR A 84 -2.21 5.03 21.38
N GLY A 85 -1.23 5.07 20.46
CA GLY A 85 -0.48 6.28 20.13
C GLY A 85 -1.35 7.34 19.48
N HIS A 86 -2.33 6.93 18.65
CA HIS A 86 -3.21 7.84 17.94
C HIS A 86 -3.97 8.78 18.89
N ALA A 87 -4.34 8.28 20.08
CA ALA A 87 -5.04 9.05 21.10
C ALA A 87 -4.21 10.21 21.70
N TYR A 88 -2.88 10.20 21.50
CA TYR A 88 -1.96 11.25 21.96
C TYR A 88 -1.63 12.29 20.88
N MET A 89 -2.24 12.21 19.70
CA MET A 89 -2.06 13.22 18.65
C MET A 89 -2.80 14.51 19.03
N CYS A 90 -2.19 15.67 18.74
CA CYS A 90 -2.78 16.97 19.10
C CYS A 90 -4.21 17.15 18.57
N GLU A 91 -4.46 16.75 17.33
CA GLU A 91 -5.80 16.87 16.73
C GLU A 91 -6.78 15.85 17.30
N TYR A 92 -6.30 14.69 17.75
CA TYR A 92 -7.14 13.73 18.46
C TYR A 92 -7.61 14.30 19.81
N LEU A 93 -6.69 14.92 20.56
CA LEU A 93 -6.99 15.57 21.84
C LEU A 93 -7.91 16.79 21.67
N SER A 94 -7.78 17.51 20.57
CA SER A 94 -8.60 18.69 20.24
C SER A 94 -9.99 18.30 19.73
N ASN A 95 -10.05 17.41 18.74
CA ASN A 95 -11.27 17.02 18.04
C ASN A 95 -11.16 15.63 17.39
N ALA A 96 -11.10 14.59 18.22
CA ALA A 96 -11.00 13.19 17.79
C ALA A 96 -11.97 12.82 16.66
N LYS A 97 -13.25 13.19 16.80
CA LYS A 97 -14.28 12.85 15.82
C LYS A 97 -13.98 13.44 14.44
N LEU A 98 -13.53 14.69 14.38
CA LEU A 98 -13.21 15.33 13.09
C LEU A 98 -11.99 14.68 12.45
N LEU A 99 -10.96 14.35 13.23
CA LEU A 99 -9.77 13.66 12.73
C LEU A 99 -10.11 12.24 12.22
N GLU A 100 -10.85 11.46 13.00
CA GLU A 100 -11.28 10.12 12.61
C GLU A 100 -12.12 10.15 11.33
N GLN A 101 -13.03 11.11 11.20
CA GLN A 101 -13.80 11.31 9.97
C GLN A 101 -12.90 11.71 8.79
N ALA A 102 -11.90 12.56 9.00
CA ALA A 102 -10.97 12.94 7.94
C ALA A 102 -10.17 11.72 7.45
N ILE A 103 -9.61 10.92 8.37
CA ILE A 103 -8.86 9.71 8.04
C ILE A 103 -9.76 8.69 7.32
N GLU A 104 -10.98 8.47 7.82
CA GLU A 104 -11.91 7.52 7.20
C GLU A 104 -12.33 7.99 5.79
N ASN A 105 -12.56 9.28 5.57
CA ASN A 105 -13.05 9.78 4.27
C ASN A 105 -11.95 9.90 3.20
N GLU A 106 -10.68 9.80 3.58
CA GLU A 106 -9.56 9.87 2.63
C GLU A 106 -9.42 8.59 1.82
N LYS A 107 -9.80 8.67 0.54
CA LYS A 107 -9.77 7.55 -0.40
C LYS A 107 -9.03 7.92 -1.71
N PRO A 108 -7.73 8.27 -1.66
CA PRO A 108 -7.01 8.71 -2.86
C PRO A 108 -6.97 7.60 -3.92
N LEU A 109 -7.22 7.94 -5.18
CA LEU A 109 -7.21 7.02 -6.32
C LEU A 109 -8.27 5.89 -6.26
N LEU A 110 -9.27 5.97 -5.37
CA LEU A 110 -10.39 5.02 -5.39
C LEU A 110 -11.05 4.97 -6.78
N GLY A 111 -11.29 3.75 -7.27
CA GLY A 111 -11.83 3.50 -8.59
C GLY A 111 -10.83 3.59 -9.74
N ARG A 112 -9.55 3.89 -9.48
CA ARG A 112 -8.47 3.93 -10.48
C ARG A 112 -7.65 2.64 -10.49
N PRO A 113 -6.98 2.31 -11.62
CA PRO A 113 -5.95 1.26 -11.65
C PRO A 113 -4.80 1.57 -10.69
N LEU A 114 -4.16 0.53 -10.14
CA LEU A 114 -3.09 0.72 -9.15
C LEU A 114 -1.87 1.48 -9.72
N ASN A 115 -1.57 1.32 -11.02
CA ASN A 115 -0.48 2.05 -11.70
C ASN A 115 -0.56 3.57 -11.57
N GLU A 116 -1.75 4.13 -11.36
CA GLU A 116 -1.93 5.58 -11.21
C GLU A 116 -1.15 6.15 -10.00
N VAL A 117 -0.78 5.31 -9.03
CA VAL A 117 0.08 5.72 -7.92
C VAL A 117 1.44 6.26 -8.41
N LEU A 118 1.96 5.73 -9.52
CA LEU A 118 3.28 6.10 -10.06
C LEU A 118 3.27 7.51 -10.67
N ALA A 119 2.10 7.99 -11.11
CA ALA A 119 1.91 9.33 -11.64
C ALA A 119 1.33 10.32 -10.62
N TRP A 120 0.90 9.82 -9.45
CA TRP A 120 0.22 10.63 -8.45
C TRP A 120 1.16 11.64 -7.77
N LYS A 121 1.01 12.91 -8.15
CA LYS A 121 1.69 14.04 -7.52
C LYS A 121 1.09 14.31 -6.15
N ARG A 122 1.93 14.25 -5.12
CA ARG A 122 1.61 14.54 -3.72
C ARG A 122 2.79 15.21 -3.04
N GLN A 123 2.55 15.91 -1.95
CA GLN A 123 3.63 16.54 -1.19
C GLN A 123 4.52 15.48 -0.53
N PHE A 124 5.84 15.64 -0.67
CA PHE A 124 6.80 14.80 0.04
C PHE A 124 6.82 15.20 1.52
N ASN A 125 6.37 14.31 2.40
CA ASN A 125 6.26 14.59 3.84
C ASN A 125 6.52 13.36 4.72
N PRO A 126 7.78 12.86 4.75
CA PRO A 126 8.12 11.58 5.39
C PRO A 126 7.96 11.61 6.92
N SER A 127 8.12 12.78 7.54
CA SER A 127 8.02 12.98 9.00
C SER A 127 6.71 13.63 9.43
N GLY A 128 5.75 13.80 8.51
CA GLY A 128 4.50 14.51 8.75
C GLY A 128 3.58 13.79 9.74
N CYS A 129 2.81 14.54 10.53
CA CYS A 129 1.85 14.00 11.49
C CYS A 129 0.53 13.61 10.79
N TYR A 130 -0.18 12.59 11.29
CA TYR A 130 -1.54 12.27 10.80
C TYR A 130 -2.55 13.42 11.00
N CYS A 131 -2.26 14.43 11.82
CA CYS A 131 -3.09 15.63 11.95
C CYS A 131 -3.18 16.42 10.63
N ASP A 132 -2.16 16.35 9.77
CA ASP A 132 -2.07 17.14 8.54
C ASP A 132 -2.46 16.32 7.30
N SER A 133 -3.27 16.91 6.41
CA SER A 133 -3.78 16.23 5.21
C SER A 133 -2.66 15.82 4.24
N SER A 134 -1.70 16.70 3.99
CA SER A 134 -0.58 16.40 3.07
C SER A 134 0.27 15.23 3.58
N SER A 135 0.42 15.14 4.90
CA SER A 135 1.12 14.07 5.59
C SER A 135 0.39 12.73 5.51
N ARG A 136 -0.94 12.74 5.48
CA ARG A 136 -1.76 11.52 5.28
C ARG A 136 -1.75 11.07 3.83
N GLU A 137 -1.86 11.98 2.87
CA GLU A 137 -1.69 11.68 1.44
C GLU A 137 -0.33 11.05 1.15
N HIS A 138 0.75 11.59 1.74
CA HIS A 138 2.07 11.02 1.61
C HIS A 138 2.11 9.54 2.06
N LYS A 139 1.51 9.21 3.21
CA LYS A 139 1.47 7.84 3.76
C LYS A 139 0.59 6.90 2.94
N TRP A 140 -0.54 7.39 2.43
CA TRP A 140 -1.34 6.65 1.44
C TRP A 140 -0.49 6.28 0.21
N GLY A 141 0.32 7.22 -0.28
CA GLY A 141 1.24 6.95 -1.37
C GLY A 141 2.29 5.88 -1.03
N LEU A 142 2.84 5.87 0.19
CA LEU A 142 3.75 4.80 0.63
C LEU A 142 3.05 3.43 0.61
N ALA A 143 1.84 3.35 1.17
CA ALA A 143 1.07 2.10 1.20
C ALA A 143 0.79 1.57 -0.20
N LEU A 144 0.31 2.44 -1.10
CA LEU A 144 0.01 2.10 -2.49
C LEU A 144 1.27 1.68 -3.27
N GLU A 145 2.40 2.40 -3.12
CA GLU A 145 3.66 2.04 -3.79
C GLU A 145 4.22 0.71 -3.30
N VAL A 146 4.10 0.39 -2.00
CA VAL A 146 4.52 -0.91 -1.45
C VAL A 146 3.66 -2.04 -1.99
N ILE A 147 2.34 -1.86 -2.07
CA ILE A 147 1.41 -2.86 -2.62
C ILE A 147 1.68 -3.06 -4.11
N HIS A 148 1.85 -1.98 -4.88
CA HIS A 148 2.20 -2.05 -6.30
C HIS A 148 3.51 -2.82 -6.50
N TYR A 149 4.56 -2.45 -5.75
CA TYR A 149 5.85 -3.14 -5.81
C TYR A 149 5.71 -4.64 -5.53
N ALA A 150 4.99 -5.01 -4.47
CA ALA A 150 4.82 -6.42 -4.11
C ALA A 150 4.09 -7.22 -5.20
N LEU A 151 3.04 -6.67 -5.79
CA LEU A 151 2.31 -7.33 -6.88
C LEU A 151 3.17 -7.50 -8.13
N ALA A 152 3.89 -6.45 -8.54
CA ALA A 152 4.79 -6.52 -9.69
C ALA A 152 5.86 -7.62 -9.50
N GLN A 153 6.48 -7.69 -8.31
CA GLN A 153 7.46 -8.75 -8.02
C GLN A 153 6.85 -10.15 -8.03
N ASN A 154 5.58 -10.31 -7.64
CA ASN A 154 4.88 -11.59 -7.70
C ASN A 154 4.57 -12.00 -9.15
N GLU A 155 4.21 -11.05 -10.01
CA GLU A 155 3.99 -11.29 -11.44
C GLU A 155 5.27 -11.74 -12.15
N GLU A 156 6.39 -11.06 -11.91
CA GLU A 156 7.71 -11.46 -12.42
C GLU A 156 8.06 -12.90 -12.02
N GLN A 157 7.94 -13.22 -10.73
CA GLN A 157 8.27 -14.56 -10.23
C GLN A 157 7.36 -15.65 -10.79
N THR A 158 6.08 -15.33 -11.03
CA THR A 158 5.13 -16.28 -11.63
C THR A 158 5.48 -16.53 -13.09
N ASN A 159 5.74 -15.47 -13.85
CA ASN A 159 6.14 -15.55 -15.25
C ASN A 159 7.47 -16.32 -15.43
N ASP A 160 8.43 -16.13 -14.53
CA ASP A 160 9.71 -16.85 -14.53
C ASP A 160 9.51 -18.35 -14.28
N ARG A 161 8.66 -18.71 -13.31
CA ARG A 161 8.35 -20.12 -12.98
C ARG A 161 7.63 -20.82 -14.12
N GLU A 162 6.66 -20.16 -14.74
CA GLU A 162 5.94 -20.70 -15.91
C GLU A 162 6.88 -20.91 -17.09
N SER A 163 7.77 -19.95 -17.36
CA SER A 163 8.79 -20.04 -18.42
C SER A 163 9.79 -21.18 -18.17
N ALA A 164 10.19 -21.40 -16.92
CA ALA A 164 11.06 -22.51 -16.56
C ALA A 164 10.38 -23.88 -16.72
N ASN A 165 9.11 -24.00 -16.31
CA ASN A 165 8.34 -25.24 -16.44
C ASN A 165 8.01 -25.60 -17.91
N GLY A 166 7.71 -24.60 -18.74
CA GLY A 166 7.48 -24.81 -20.18
C GLY A 166 8.71 -25.37 -20.90
N LYS A 167 9.91 -24.92 -20.54
CA LYS A 167 11.17 -25.43 -21.12
C LYS A 167 11.49 -26.88 -20.71
N ILE A 168 11.03 -27.34 -19.55
CA ILE A 168 11.26 -28.73 -19.09
C ILE A 168 10.42 -29.72 -19.91
N LEU A 169 9.21 -29.34 -20.31
CA LEU A 169 8.32 -30.19 -21.10
C LEU A 169 8.73 -30.31 -22.57
N GLU A 170 9.38 -29.30 -23.14
CA GLU A 170 9.93 -29.36 -24.51
C GLU A 170 11.19 -30.23 -24.64
N TYR A 171 11.91 -30.51 -23.54
CA TYR A 171 13.10 -31.37 -23.54
C TYR A 171 12.79 -32.86 -23.33
N GLN A 172 11.52 -33.24 -23.21
CA GLN A 172 11.07 -34.63 -23.08
C GLN A 172 10.29 -35.15 -24.31
N SER A 173 10.32 -34.42 -25.43
CA SER A 173 9.68 -34.82 -26.69
C SER A 173 10.68 -35.14 -27.79
#